data_AF-A0A942ZDD1-F1
#
_entry.id   AF-A0A942ZDD1-F1
#
_cell.length_a   1.000
_cell.length_b   1.000
_cell.length_c   1.000
_cell.angle_alpha   90.00
_cell.angle_beta   90.00
_cell.angle_gamma   90.00
#
_symmetry.space_group_name_H-M   'P 1'
#
loop_
_entity.id
_entity.type
_entity.pdbx_description
1 polymer ?
#
loop_
_entity_poly.entity_id
_entity_poly.type
_entity_poly.pdbx_seq_one_letter_code
_entity_poly.pdbx_strand_id
1 'polypeptide(L)'
;MFLQRHRYSVLFTAVVLLAWIISTPLPRLGKINLYGFDNPPRIGEAITYPETVSFLQLWSEFMQKDISRYGLLQISLTNTIPSEGFSPQLVRWLKNEGWDADRFFYVEQRLKAAVKTAYLKENLKTNRNILQHMSKHGPDKINYENMLEIVESQKQQLNVEKVRPEELILVSQDLYTIKDVLDGKVVYPREN
;
A
#
# COMPACT_ATOMS: atom_id res chain seq x y z
N MET A 1 32.06 54.66 23.61
CA MET A 1 30.68 54.36 23.15
C MET A 1 30.63 53.37 21.98
N PHE A 2 31.58 52.42 21.86
CA PHE A 2 31.64 51.46 20.75
C PHE A 2 31.41 50.00 21.19
N LEU A 3 31.73 49.65 22.45
CA LEU A 3 31.55 48.28 22.97
C LEU A 3 30.09 47.88 23.25
N GLN A 4 29.21 48.84 23.54
CA GLN A 4 27.80 48.53 23.85
C GLN A 4 27.00 48.16 22.59
N ARG A 5 27.32 48.77 21.44
CA ARG A 5 26.63 48.55 20.16
C ARG A 5 26.83 47.13 19.62
N HIS A 6 28.01 46.53 19.85
CA HIS A 6 28.32 45.16 19.44
C HIS A 6 27.58 44.08 20.23
N ARG A 7 27.25 44.33 21.52
CA ARG A 7 26.48 43.37 22.33
C ARG A 7 25.04 43.24 21.85
N TYR A 8 24.42 44.35 21.47
CA TYR A 8 23.05 44.34 20.93
C TYR A 8 22.98 43.73 19.53
N SER A 9 24.00 43.93 18.68
CA SER A 9 24.03 43.29 17.36
C SER A 9 24.17 41.77 17.45
N VAL A 10 24.97 41.26 18.39
CA VAL A 10 25.13 39.81 18.61
C VAL A 10 23.85 39.19 19.21
N LEU A 11 23.19 39.89 20.13
CA LEU A 11 21.92 39.44 20.67
C LEU A 11 20.81 39.43 19.60
N PHE A 12 20.78 40.45 18.74
CA PHE A 12 19.79 40.52 17.66
C PHE A 12 20.00 39.41 16.63
N THR A 13 21.24 39.14 16.21
CA THR A 13 21.53 38.04 15.28
C THR A 13 21.21 36.68 15.89
N ALA A 14 21.48 36.48 17.18
CA ALA A 14 21.13 35.24 17.89
C ALA A 14 19.61 35.02 17.97
N VAL A 15 18.84 36.08 18.25
CA VAL A 15 17.37 36.01 18.28
C VAL A 15 16.78 35.76 16.89
N VAL A 16 17.33 36.39 15.84
CA VAL A 16 16.90 36.14 14.45
C VAL A 16 17.23 34.70 14.04
N LEU A 17 18.41 34.18 14.40
CA LEU A 17 18.77 32.77 14.14
C LEU A 17 17.87 31.79 14.89
N LEU A 18 17.56 32.04 16.16
CA LEU A 18 16.63 31.21 16.94
C LEU A 18 15.22 31.27 16.38
N ALA A 19 14.72 32.46 16.03
CA ALA A 19 13.42 32.62 15.39
C ALA A 19 13.37 31.91 14.03
N TRP A 20 14.47 31.93 13.26
CA TRP A 20 14.60 31.20 12.01
C TRP A 20 14.58 29.68 12.23
N ILE A 21 15.29 29.16 13.24
CA ILE A 21 15.28 27.73 13.61
C ILE A 21 13.90 27.27 14.10
N ILE A 22 13.18 28.10 14.85
CA ILE A 22 11.81 27.81 15.33
C ILE A 22 10.80 27.90 14.17
N SER A 23 11.02 28.81 13.22
CA SER A 23 10.12 29.03 12.06
C SER A 23 10.40 28.10 10.89
N THR A 24 11.60 27.48 10.82
CA THR A 24 11.81 26.34 9.94
C THR A 24 10.98 25.19 10.49
N PRO A 25 10.03 24.62 9.74
CA PRO A 25 9.34 23.43 10.18
C PRO A 25 10.41 22.39 10.46
N LEU A 26 10.49 21.95 11.72
CA LEU A 26 11.34 20.83 12.11
C LEU A 26 11.14 19.74 11.05
N PRO A 27 12.21 19.22 10.39
CA PRO A 27 12.05 18.03 9.60
C PRO A 27 11.38 17.05 10.54
N ARG A 28 10.14 16.64 10.23
CA ARG A 28 9.38 15.72 11.06
C ARG A 28 10.35 14.63 11.43
N LEU A 29 10.71 14.55 12.72
CA LEU A 29 11.57 13.49 13.24
C LEU A 29 11.00 12.22 12.64
N GLY A 30 11.83 11.59 11.78
CA GLY A 30 11.38 10.55 10.86
C GLY A 30 10.44 9.63 11.59
N LYS A 31 9.24 9.48 11.04
CA LYS A 31 8.23 8.56 11.54
C LYS A 31 8.90 7.23 11.82
N ILE A 32 8.48 6.56 12.90
CA ILE A 32 9.03 5.29 13.39
C ILE A 32 9.37 4.41 12.19
N ASN A 33 10.66 4.28 11.92
CA ASN A 33 11.16 3.40 10.88
C ASN A 33 10.85 1.98 11.35
N LEU A 34 9.84 1.35 10.75
CA LEU A 34 9.49 -0.05 11.05
C LEU A 34 10.67 -1.01 10.77
N TYR A 35 11.64 -0.55 9.98
CA TYR A 35 12.92 -1.19 9.78
C TYR A 35 14.03 -0.21 10.16
N GLY A 36 14.79 -0.52 11.21
CA GLY A 36 16.13 0.04 11.36
C GLY A 36 16.86 -0.16 10.03
N PHE A 37 17.63 0.85 9.62
CA PHE A 37 18.30 0.96 8.30
C PHE A 37 19.24 -0.21 7.94
N ASP A 38 19.32 -1.25 8.76
CA ASP A 38 20.34 -2.29 8.71
C ASP A 38 19.92 -3.50 7.85
N ASN A 39 18.62 -3.74 7.59
CA ASN A 39 18.13 -4.76 6.64
C ASN A 39 16.66 -4.53 6.22
N PRO A 40 16.37 -3.68 5.21
CA PRO A 40 15.03 -3.56 4.66
C PRO A 40 14.60 -4.88 3.96
N PRO A 41 13.31 -5.26 4.00
CA PRO A 41 12.82 -6.46 3.33
C PRO A 41 13.04 -6.38 1.82
N ARG A 42 13.51 -7.47 1.22
CA ARG A 42 13.81 -7.52 -0.21
C ARG A 42 12.55 -7.80 -1.04
N ILE A 43 12.57 -7.37 -2.31
CA ILE A 43 11.57 -7.79 -3.29
C ILE A 43 11.59 -9.32 -3.37
N GLY A 44 10.42 -9.95 -3.26
CA GLY A 44 10.28 -11.41 -3.26
C GLY A 44 10.21 -12.05 -1.87
N GLU A 45 10.46 -11.30 -0.79
CA GLU A 45 10.16 -11.75 0.57
C GLU A 45 8.66 -11.59 0.87
N ALA A 46 8.12 -12.51 1.67
CA ALA A 46 6.73 -12.46 2.10
C ALA A 46 6.45 -11.14 2.85
N ILE A 47 5.23 -10.64 2.70
CA ILE A 47 4.79 -9.44 3.40
C ILE A 47 4.36 -9.82 4.80
N THR A 48 4.70 -9.00 5.78
CA THR A 48 4.32 -9.21 7.17
C THR A 48 3.08 -8.41 7.55
N TYR A 49 2.43 -8.76 8.67
CA TYR A 49 1.30 -8.00 9.19
C TYR A 49 1.66 -6.53 9.52
N PRO A 50 2.79 -6.24 10.22
CA PRO A 50 3.18 -4.85 10.49
C PRO A 50 3.44 -4.03 9.21
N GLU A 51 4.05 -4.64 8.19
CA GLU A 51 4.21 -4.00 6.88
C GLU A 51 2.88 -3.69 6.23
N THR A 52 1.92 -4.61 6.32
CA THR A 52 0.57 -4.42 5.75
C THR A 52 -0.13 -3.25 6.41
N VAL A 53 -0.14 -3.18 7.74
CA VAL A 53 -0.77 -2.07 8.48
C VAL A 53 -0.14 -0.73 8.12
N SER A 54 1.20 -0.66 8.17
CA SER A 54 1.92 0.56 7.82
C SER A 54 1.72 0.99 6.36
N PHE A 55 1.72 0.01 5.45
CA PHE A 55 1.44 0.26 4.04
C PHE A 55 0.04 0.83 3.86
N LEU A 56 -0.99 0.23 4.45
CA LEU A 56 -2.38 0.68 4.28
C LEU A 56 -2.58 2.11 4.81
N GLN A 57 -1.92 2.47 5.92
CA GLN A 57 -1.90 3.84 6.44
C GLN A 57 -1.27 4.81 5.43
N LEU A 58 -0.09 4.50 4.91
CA LEU A 58 0.62 5.39 3.99
C LEU A 58 -0.03 5.43 2.59
N TRP A 59 -0.56 4.30 2.11
CA TRP A 59 -1.31 4.18 0.86
C TRP A 59 -2.55 5.09 0.88
N SER A 60 -3.26 5.12 2.00
CA SER A 60 -4.41 6.01 2.16
C SER A 60 -4.02 7.49 2.00
N GLU A 61 -2.85 7.90 2.51
CA GLU A 61 -2.34 9.26 2.31
C GLU A 61 -1.85 9.51 0.89
N PHE A 62 -1.22 8.51 0.27
CA PHE A 62 -0.76 8.56 -1.10
C PHE A 62 -1.93 8.76 -2.08
N MET A 63 -3.07 8.10 -1.82
CA MET A 63 -4.29 8.20 -2.62
C MET A 63 -5.05 9.51 -2.39
N GLN A 64 -5.07 10.04 -1.17
CA GLN A 64 -5.76 11.30 -0.84
C GLN A 64 -5.00 12.56 -1.26
N LYS A 65 -3.68 12.53 -1.19
CA LYS A 65 -2.87 13.67 -1.60
C LYS A 65 -2.71 13.65 -3.11
N ASP A 66 -2.55 14.83 -3.70
CA ASP A 66 -2.23 15.00 -5.13
C ASP A 66 -0.87 14.40 -5.55
N ILE A 67 -0.25 13.64 -4.65
CA ILE A 67 1.00 12.90 -4.85
C ILE A 67 0.82 11.80 -5.89
N SER A 68 -0.37 11.19 -5.96
CA SER A 68 -0.75 10.25 -7.01
C SER A 68 -0.62 10.84 -8.42
N ARG A 69 -0.80 12.16 -8.60
CA ARG A 69 -0.59 12.85 -9.89
C ARG A 69 0.88 12.90 -10.31
N TYR A 70 1.83 12.79 -9.38
CA TYR A 70 3.27 12.80 -9.68
C TYR A 70 3.83 11.43 -10.10
N GLY A 71 3.03 10.35 -10.08
CA GLY A 71 3.56 8.99 -10.18
C GLY A 71 2.79 7.99 -11.03
N LEU A 72 1.62 8.32 -11.58
CA LEU A 72 0.79 7.35 -12.34
C LEU A 72 0.92 7.47 -13.87
N LEU A 73 2.09 7.86 -14.38
CA LEU A 73 2.41 7.58 -15.79
C LEU A 73 2.68 6.07 -15.88
N GLN A 74 1.66 5.32 -16.30
CA GLN A 74 1.67 3.89 -16.70
C GLN A 74 3.04 3.21 -16.57
N ILE A 75 3.39 2.74 -15.37
CA ILE A 75 4.57 1.89 -15.18
C ILE A 75 4.21 0.53 -15.78
N SER A 76 4.59 0.33 -17.05
CA SER A 76 4.56 -0.95 -17.73
C SER A 76 5.42 -1.94 -16.91
N LEU A 77 4.86 -3.11 -16.62
CA LEU A 77 5.43 -4.24 -15.87
C LEU A 77 6.60 -4.93 -16.61
N THR A 78 7.40 -4.19 -17.36
CA THR A 78 8.44 -4.73 -18.23
C THR A 78 9.82 -4.28 -17.76
N ASN A 79 10.31 -5.04 -16.78
CA ASN A 79 11.70 -5.22 -16.36
C ASN A 79 12.46 -4.10 -15.61
N THR A 80 13.09 -4.58 -14.54
CA THR A 80 14.20 -4.02 -13.73
C THR A 80 13.91 -2.70 -13.02
N ILE A 81 13.58 -2.83 -11.73
CA ILE A 81 13.47 -1.78 -10.70
C ILE A 81 12.39 -0.71 -11.02
N PRO A 82 11.13 -0.92 -10.55
CA PRO A 82 10.05 0.04 -10.71
C PRO A 82 10.42 1.49 -10.33
N SER A 83 11.32 1.68 -9.36
CA SER A 83 11.76 2.98 -8.89
C SER A 83 12.55 3.83 -9.88
N GLU A 84 13.13 3.24 -10.92
CA GLU A 84 13.78 4.01 -12.00
C GLU A 84 12.78 4.83 -12.82
N GLY A 85 11.51 4.39 -12.86
CA GLY A 85 10.42 5.11 -13.54
C GLY A 85 9.71 6.14 -12.67
N PHE A 86 10.01 6.22 -11.37
CA PHE A 86 9.30 7.11 -10.45
C PHE A 86 9.85 8.53 -10.46
N SER A 87 8.97 9.52 -10.26
CA SER A 87 9.41 10.89 -10.11
C SER A 87 10.32 11.04 -8.87
N PRO A 88 11.40 11.84 -8.94
CA PRO A 88 12.28 12.04 -7.79
C PRO A 88 11.57 12.62 -6.56
N GLN A 89 10.46 13.35 -6.78
CA GLN A 89 9.63 13.87 -5.69
C GLN A 89 8.90 12.75 -4.95
N LEU A 90 8.36 11.76 -5.67
CA LEU A 90 7.73 10.59 -5.08
C LEU A 90 8.72 9.75 -4.27
N VAL A 91 9.89 9.46 -4.83
CA VAL A 91 10.94 8.69 -4.14
C VAL A 91 11.38 9.39 -2.85
N ARG A 92 11.60 10.70 -2.89
CA ARG A 92 11.93 11.48 -1.69
C ARG A 92 10.80 11.49 -0.67
N TRP A 93 9.56 11.60 -1.13
CA TRP A 93 8.40 11.58 -0.23
C TRP A 93 8.28 10.23 0.49
N LEU A 94 8.35 9.11 -0.24
CA LEU A 94 8.34 7.76 0.35
C LEU A 94 9.49 7.57 1.34
N LYS A 95 10.71 8.01 0.98
CA LYS A 95 11.87 7.94 1.86
C LYS A 95 11.67 8.74 3.16
N ASN A 96 11.07 9.92 3.08
CA ASN A 96 10.74 10.73 4.27
C ASN A 96 9.67 10.08 5.15
N GLU A 97 8.83 9.24 4.55
CA GLU A 97 7.79 8.46 5.22
C GLU A 97 8.32 7.09 5.71
N GLY A 98 9.62 6.82 5.56
CA GLY A 98 10.26 5.59 6.04
C GLY A 98 10.14 4.40 5.09
N TRP A 99 9.73 4.63 3.84
CA TRP A 99 9.52 3.57 2.85
C TRP A 99 10.53 3.63 1.71
N ASP A 100 11.06 2.45 1.37
CA ASP A 100 11.69 2.23 0.07
C ASP A 100 10.61 2.15 -1.02
N ALA A 101 10.85 2.80 -2.16
CA ALA A 101 9.85 2.92 -3.21
C ALA A 101 9.56 1.58 -3.89
N ASP A 102 10.59 0.75 -4.13
CA ASP A 102 10.38 -0.55 -4.75
C ASP A 102 9.64 -1.49 -3.80
N ARG A 103 9.99 -1.50 -2.51
CA ARG A 103 9.25 -2.29 -1.51
C ARG A 103 7.80 -1.80 -1.37
N PHE A 104 7.56 -0.49 -1.38
CA PHE A 104 6.21 0.07 -1.26
C PHE A 104 5.28 -0.41 -2.39
N PHE A 105 5.71 -0.29 -3.65
CA PHE A 105 4.91 -0.74 -4.79
C PHE A 105 4.90 -2.27 -4.93
N TYR A 106 5.93 -2.97 -4.46
CA TYR A 106 5.87 -4.43 -4.33
C TYR A 106 4.75 -4.86 -3.38
N VAL A 107 4.65 -4.24 -2.19
CA VAL A 107 3.59 -4.53 -1.21
C VAL A 107 2.20 -4.25 -1.81
N GLU A 108 2.03 -3.14 -2.52
CA GLU A 108 0.80 -2.81 -3.23
C GLU A 108 0.36 -3.93 -4.19
N GLN A 109 1.27 -4.37 -5.07
CA GLN A 109 0.98 -5.41 -6.06
C GLN A 109 0.59 -6.73 -5.41
N ARG A 110 1.33 -7.13 -4.38
CA ARG A 110 1.07 -8.39 -3.67
C ARG A 110 -0.23 -8.34 -2.87
N LEU A 111 -0.55 -7.23 -2.21
CA LEU A 111 -1.84 -7.08 -1.50
C LEU A 111 -3.00 -7.07 -2.48
N LYS A 112 -2.89 -6.38 -3.63
CA LYS A 112 -3.91 -6.44 -4.69
C LYS A 112 -4.10 -7.86 -5.23
N ALA A 113 -3.01 -8.58 -5.46
CA ALA A 113 -3.07 -9.99 -5.86
C ALA A 113 -3.75 -10.84 -4.79
N ALA A 114 -3.36 -10.68 -3.52
CA ALA A 114 -3.94 -11.43 -2.41
C ALA A 114 -5.44 -11.16 -2.23
N VAL A 115 -5.87 -9.89 -2.28
CA VAL A 115 -7.28 -9.50 -2.25
C VAL A 115 -8.04 -10.13 -3.40
N LYS A 116 -7.52 -10.06 -4.63
CA LYS A 116 -8.14 -10.66 -5.81
C LYS A 116 -8.31 -12.17 -5.65
N THR A 117 -7.25 -12.87 -5.23
CA THR A 117 -7.28 -14.31 -4.97
C THR A 117 -8.28 -14.67 -3.86
N ALA A 118 -8.32 -13.91 -2.77
CA ALA A 118 -9.25 -14.12 -1.66
C ALA A 118 -10.71 -13.96 -2.11
N TYR A 119 -11.02 -12.88 -2.86
CA TYR A 119 -12.34 -12.65 -3.45
C TYR A 119 -12.75 -13.78 -4.39
N LEU A 120 -11.82 -14.24 -5.21
CA LEU A 120 -12.04 -15.34 -6.14
C LEU A 120 -12.32 -16.66 -5.40
N LYS A 121 -11.66 -16.91 -4.25
CA LYS A 121 -11.95 -18.05 -3.38
C LYS A 121 -13.34 -17.96 -2.73
N GLU A 122 -13.76 -16.78 -2.25
CA GLU A 122 -15.10 -16.57 -1.70
C GLU A 122 -16.20 -16.76 -2.76
N ASN A 123 -15.99 -16.19 -3.95
CA ASN A 123 -16.91 -16.33 -5.07
C ASN A 123 -17.02 -17.79 -5.52
N LEU A 124 -15.89 -18.49 -5.62
CA LEU A 124 -15.88 -19.91 -5.97
C LEU A 124 -16.65 -20.75 -4.95
N LYS A 125 -16.48 -20.48 -3.64
CA LYS A 125 -17.24 -21.16 -2.58
C LYS A 125 -18.74 -20.90 -2.72
N THR A 126 -19.12 -19.65 -2.95
CA THR A 126 -20.52 -19.23 -3.14
C THR A 126 -21.14 -19.88 -4.38
N ASN A 127 -20.45 -19.82 -5.52
CA ASN A 127 -20.90 -20.40 -6.78
C ASN A 127 -21.02 -21.92 -6.70
N ARG A 128 -20.11 -22.61 -6.00
CA ARG A 128 -20.23 -24.05 -5.74
C ARG A 128 -21.48 -24.39 -4.93
N ASN A 129 -21.80 -23.59 -3.90
CA ASN A 129 -23.01 -23.79 -3.12
C ASN A 129 -24.27 -23.60 -3.99
N ILE A 130 -24.28 -22.56 -4.84
CA ILE A 130 -25.38 -22.31 -5.78
C ILE A 130 -25.56 -23.49 -6.74
N LEU A 131 -24.48 -24.01 -7.33
CA LEU A 131 -24.51 -25.19 -8.20
C LEU A 131 -25.08 -26.43 -7.49
N GLN A 132 -24.67 -26.65 -6.24
CA GLN A 132 -25.20 -27.76 -5.43
C GLN A 132 -26.70 -27.61 -5.16
N HIS A 133 -27.17 -26.40 -4.89
CA HIS A 133 -28.60 -26.12 -4.75
C HIS A 133 -29.36 -26.35 -6.07
N MET A 134 -28.85 -25.82 -7.19
CA MET A 134 -29.45 -26.02 -8.52
C MET A 134 -29.55 -27.50 -8.88
N SER A 135 -28.50 -28.29 -8.62
CA SER A 135 -28.49 -29.73 -8.88
C SER A 135 -29.57 -30.48 -8.08
N LYS A 136 -29.84 -30.07 -6.84
CA LYS A 136 -30.85 -30.71 -5.97
C LYS A 136 -32.29 -30.38 -6.34
N HIS A 137 -32.54 -29.21 -6.94
CA HIS A 137 -33.89 -28.71 -7.19
C HIS A 137 -34.37 -28.86 -8.65
N GLY A 138 -33.61 -29.58 -9.48
CA GLY A 138 -33.91 -29.73 -10.91
C GLY A 138 -33.44 -28.50 -11.68
N PRO A 139 -32.17 -28.46 -12.13
CA PRO A 139 -31.62 -27.26 -12.73
C PRO A 139 -32.26 -26.96 -14.09
N ASP A 140 -32.52 -25.68 -14.36
CA ASP A 140 -32.55 -25.21 -15.74
C ASP A 140 -31.17 -25.48 -16.35
N LYS A 141 -31.15 -26.30 -17.40
CA LYS A 141 -29.91 -26.81 -18.03
C LYS A 141 -28.98 -25.68 -18.47
N ILE A 142 -29.52 -24.61 -19.05
CA ILE A 142 -28.71 -23.48 -19.57
C ILE A 142 -28.05 -22.73 -18.42
N ASN A 143 -28.81 -22.44 -17.36
CA ASN A 143 -28.30 -21.72 -16.20
C ASN A 143 -27.24 -22.52 -15.43
N TYR A 144 -27.39 -23.85 -15.38
CA TYR A 144 -26.42 -24.72 -14.73
C TYR A 144 -25.11 -24.84 -15.51
N GLU A 145 -25.17 -25.01 -16.83
CA GLU A 145 -23.98 -25.07 -17.70
C GLU A 145 -23.19 -23.75 -17.66
N ASN A 146 -23.86 -22.59 -17.73
CA ASN A 146 -23.21 -21.28 -17.60
C ASN A 146 -22.51 -21.11 -16.24
N MET A 147 -23.16 -21.54 -15.16
CA MET A 147 -22.59 -21.44 -13.82
C MET A 147 -21.39 -22.39 -13.63
N LEU A 148 -21.42 -23.58 -14.25
CA LEU A 148 -20.27 -24.49 -14.28
C LEU A 148 -19.07 -23.85 -14.99
N GLU A 149 -19.29 -23.23 -16.15
CA GLU A 149 -18.24 -22.54 -16.90
C GLU A 149 -17.60 -21.41 -16.06
N ILE A 150 -18.41 -20.63 -15.36
CA ILE A 150 -17.92 -19.59 -14.42
C ILE A 150 -17.03 -20.23 -13.35
N VAL A 151 -17.46 -21.32 -12.71
CA VAL A 151 -16.68 -21.99 -11.66
C VAL A 151 -15.36 -22.55 -12.21
N GLU A 152 -15.36 -23.16 -13.40
CA GLU A 152 -14.13 -23.66 -14.01
C GLU A 152 -13.17 -22.53 -14.39
N SER A 153 -13.67 -21.43 -14.97
CA SER A 153 -12.86 -20.24 -15.25
C SER A 153 -12.22 -19.66 -13.98
N GLN A 154 -12.99 -19.58 -12.89
CA GLN A 154 -12.49 -19.11 -11.59
C GLN A 154 -11.41 -20.05 -11.02
N LYS A 155 -11.55 -21.38 -11.16
CA LYS A 155 -10.50 -22.33 -10.75
C LYS A 155 -9.21 -22.13 -11.54
N GLN A 156 -9.32 -21.93 -12.86
CA GLN A 156 -8.16 -21.70 -13.70
C GLN A 156 -7.42 -20.42 -13.30
N GLN A 157 -8.16 -19.34 -13.05
CA GLN A 157 -7.57 -18.08 -12.57
C GLN A 157 -6.83 -18.24 -11.23
N LEU A 158 -7.40 -18.99 -10.27
CA LEU A 158 -6.74 -19.28 -8.99
C LEU A 158 -5.43 -20.06 -9.15
N ASN A 159 -5.33 -20.92 -10.16
CA ASN A 159 -4.14 -21.76 -10.38
C ASN A 159 -2.96 -20.95 -10.98
N VAL A 160 -3.25 -19.82 -11.63
CA VAL A 160 -2.24 -18.93 -12.22
C VAL A 160 -1.70 -17.94 -11.19
N GLU A 161 -2.52 -17.51 -10.24
CA GLU A 161 -2.14 -16.56 -9.21
C GLU A 161 -1.25 -17.22 -8.13
N LYS A 162 0.06 -17.00 -8.22
CA LYS A 162 1.06 -17.45 -7.23
C LYS A 162 1.05 -16.57 -5.97
N VAL A 163 -0.09 -16.50 -5.28
CA VAL A 163 -0.20 -15.85 -3.96
C VAL A 163 0.12 -16.86 -2.87
N ARG A 164 0.96 -16.47 -1.91
CA ARG A 164 1.38 -17.35 -0.82
C ARG A 164 0.26 -17.46 0.22
N PRO A 165 0.13 -18.60 0.92
CA PRO A 165 -0.87 -18.75 1.98
C PRO A 165 -0.79 -17.67 3.06
N GLU A 166 0.42 -17.22 3.41
CA GLU A 166 0.64 -16.22 4.45
C GLU A 166 0.05 -14.87 4.05
N GLU A 167 0.21 -14.46 2.79
CA GLU A 167 -0.36 -13.21 2.26
C GLU A 167 -1.89 -13.25 2.20
N LEU A 168 -2.46 -14.44 1.96
CA LEU A 168 -3.91 -14.62 2.02
C LEU A 168 -4.44 -14.44 3.44
N ILE A 169 -3.74 -14.94 4.45
CA ILE A 169 -4.13 -14.78 5.86
C ILE A 169 -4.21 -13.30 6.22
N LEU A 170 -3.26 -12.48 5.75
CA LEU A 170 -3.23 -11.04 6.01
C LEU A 170 -4.46 -10.30 5.51
N VAL A 171 -4.99 -10.71 4.35
CA VAL A 171 -6.15 -10.03 3.74
C VAL A 171 -7.48 -10.66 4.10
N SER A 172 -7.52 -11.92 4.55
CA SER A 172 -8.78 -12.65 4.68
C SER A 172 -9.68 -12.11 5.80
N GLN A 173 -9.10 -11.60 6.89
CA GLN A 173 -9.89 -11.13 8.04
C GLN A 173 -10.65 -9.84 7.72
N ASP A 174 -10.01 -8.91 7.01
CA ASP A 174 -10.54 -7.57 6.71
C ASP A 174 -10.64 -7.34 5.19
N LEU A 175 -10.98 -8.39 4.43
CA LEU A 175 -10.91 -8.43 2.96
C LEU A 175 -11.56 -7.21 2.30
N TYR A 176 -12.79 -6.91 2.67
CA TYR A 176 -13.57 -5.81 2.09
C TYR A 176 -12.97 -4.44 2.46
N THR A 177 -12.57 -4.26 3.71
CA THR A 177 -11.92 -3.04 4.20
C THR A 177 -10.59 -2.79 3.48
N ILE A 178 -9.72 -3.80 3.43
CA ILE A 178 -8.41 -3.72 2.77
C ILE A 178 -8.60 -3.42 1.28
N LYS A 179 -9.55 -4.08 0.62
CA LYS A 179 -9.89 -3.79 -0.77
C LYS A 179 -10.30 -2.34 -0.97
N ASP A 180 -11.22 -1.83 -0.15
CA ASP A 180 -11.72 -0.47 -0.30
C ASP A 180 -10.65 0.59 0.02
N VAL A 181 -9.69 0.28 0.89
CA VAL A 181 -8.49 1.10 1.09
C VAL A 181 -7.58 1.08 -0.14
N LEU A 182 -7.30 -0.10 -0.71
CA LEU A 182 -6.49 -0.24 -1.91
C LEU A 182 -7.11 0.48 -3.12
N ASP A 183 -8.43 0.46 -3.23
CA ASP A 183 -9.20 1.18 -4.25
C ASP A 183 -9.30 2.70 -3.96
N GLY A 184 -8.79 3.18 -2.82
CA GLY A 184 -8.84 4.59 -2.42
C GLY A 184 -10.23 5.09 -2.01
N LYS A 185 -11.17 4.18 -1.71
CA LYS A 185 -12.53 4.51 -1.27
C LYS A 185 -12.63 4.82 0.22
N VAL A 186 -11.79 4.17 1.02
CA VAL A 186 -11.76 4.29 2.49
C VAL A 186 -10.36 4.66 2.94
N VAL A 187 -10.28 5.44 4.02
CA VAL A 187 -9.04 5.83 4.67
C VAL A 187 -8.74 4.83 5.78
N TYR A 188 -7.57 4.19 5.73
CA TYR A 188 -7.12 3.33 6.83
C TYR A 188 -6.67 4.21 8.00
N PRO A 189 -7.16 3.97 9.23
CA PRO A 189 -6.85 4.80 10.38
C PRO A 189 -5.36 4.70 10.74
N ARG A 190 -4.76 5.85 11.09
CA ARG A 190 -3.44 5.86 11.74
C ARG A 190 -3.62 5.54 13.22
N GLU A 191 -2.88 4.55 13.71
CA GLU A 191 -2.63 4.44 15.13
C GLU A 191 -1.61 5.52 15.50
N ASN A 192 -1.97 6.40 16.44
CA ASN A 192 -1.12 7.50 16.92
C ASN A 192 -0.17 7.02 18.01
#